data_AF-A0A0F9K4J9-F1
#
_entry.id   AF-A0A0F9K4J9-F1
#
_cell.length_a   1.000
_cell.length_b   1.000
_cell.length_c   1.000
_cell.angle_alpha   90.00
_cell.angle_beta   90.00
_cell.angle_gamma   90.00
#
_symmetry.space_group_name_H-M   'P 1'
#
loop_
_entity.id
_entity.type
_entity.pdbx_description
1 polymer ?
#
loop_
_entity_poly.entity_id
_entity_poly.type
_entity_poly.pdbx_seq_one_letter_code
_entity_poly.pdbx_strand_id
1 'polypeptide(L)'
;MNSVEKSKSSFKSKILRHFVNKSGIFPVIAIVVISLYIILISILILTPVFEIPLYTQQDTIFDETIYPDEYYSVKIAWEGIIILSTSDIYLSFQTDRNIYLYIFDQNQYIQYLERKAQSLSITNLECVASLKDENEGSISMIRSLQVNPLYIIIDTNGTSTEVEIYTLTFRYTIFERSWYLWALIIFIIFLITAIIAFYIKRKFNPWNYFHPKITEVAYKKFKDGHYDDSILSVFNEIELIFKTIASRKNLGFKYGWEAIKLLMNEDAPIIKITDIHIVDEEERIKQQKNYKLLFQANFSVSRNPIAHNNIIILKYEALRQLGILDELIKILKKGKIFCECGSEVGVFEYIDNHNH
;
A
#
# COMPACT_ATOMS: atom_id res chain seq x y z
N MET A 1 8.60 40.58 29.94
CA MET A 1 7.54 40.33 28.94
C MET A 1 8.18 39.61 27.76
N ASN A 2 8.17 38.27 27.78
CA ASN A 2 8.72 37.46 26.68
C ASN A 2 7.60 37.09 25.73
N SER A 3 7.67 37.60 24.50
CA SER A 3 6.80 37.23 23.40
C SER A 3 7.03 35.77 23.02
N VAL A 4 6.06 34.91 23.36
CA VAL A 4 6.03 33.52 22.91
C VAL A 4 5.78 33.51 21.41
N GLU A 5 6.82 33.18 20.64
CA GLU A 5 6.69 32.86 19.22
C GLU A 5 5.72 31.70 19.03
N LYS A 6 4.57 31.98 18.41
CA LYS A 6 3.64 30.95 17.94
C LYS A 6 4.31 30.20 16.79
N SER A 7 5.00 29.11 17.15
CA SER A 7 5.47 28.07 16.24
C SER A 7 4.36 27.72 15.23
N LYS A 8 4.57 28.08 13.96
CA LYS A 8 3.71 27.71 12.84
C LYS A 8 3.75 26.19 12.71
N SER A 9 2.76 25.52 13.30
CA SER A 9 2.57 24.08 13.15
C SER A 9 2.50 23.74 11.65
N SER A 10 3.47 22.98 11.16
CA SER A 10 3.57 22.51 9.77
C SER A 10 2.21 21.99 9.26
N PHE A 11 1.87 22.26 8.01
CA PHE A 11 0.64 21.81 7.35
C PHE A 11 0.35 20.31 7.58
N LYS A 12 1.41 19.49 7.61
CA LYS A 12 1.36 18.05 7.91
C LYS A 12 0.76 17.76 9.29
N SER A 13 1.07 18.58 10.30
CA SER A 13 0.56 18.44 11.67
C SER A 13 -0.90 18.87 11.80
N LYS A 14 -1.36 19.83 10.99
CA LYS A 14 -2.77 20.26 10.96
C LYS A 14 -3.66 19.18 10.33
N ILE A 15 -3.22 18.58 9.22
CA ILE A 15 -3.91 17.46 8.58
C ILE A 15 -3.98 16.27 9.54
N LEU A 16 -2.87 15.89 10.17
CA LEU A 16 -2.87 14.77 11.12
C LEU A 16 -3.82 14.99 12.30
N ARG A 17 -3.90 16.21 12.83
CA ARG A 17 -4.78 16.54 13.97
C ARG A 17 -6.26 16.48 13.57
N HIS A 18 -6.57 16.83 12.33
CA HIS A 18 -7.94 16.75 11.78
C HIS A 18 -8.40 15.28 11.61
N PHE A 19 -7.51 14.39 11.18
CA PHE A 19 -7.83 12.97 11.04
C PHE A 19 -7.87 12.20 12.36
N VAL A 20 -7.09 12.61 13.36
CA VAL A 20 -7.01 11.91 14.66
C VAL A 20 -8.21 12.20 15.57
N ASN A 21 -8.82 13.39 15.49
CA ASN A 21 -9.90 13.78 16.40
C ASN A 21 -11.30 13.30 16.00
N LYS A 22 -11.49 12.76 14.79
CA LYS A 22 -12.78 12.18 14.37
C LYS A 22 -12.67 10.66 14.37
N SER A 23 -12.90 10.05 15.53
CA SER A 23 -12.96 8.59 15.75
C SER A 23 -13.93 7.85 14.84
N GLY A 24 -14.88 8.55 14.18
CA GLY A 24 -15.82 7.98 13.21
C GLY A 24 -15.36 7.92 11.75
N ILE A 25 -14.21 8.52 11.38
CA ILE A 25 -13.75 8.52 9.99
C ILE A 25 -13.04 7.20 9.63
N PHE A 26 -12.44 6.53 10.60
CA PHE A 26 -11.65 5.32 10.35
C PHE A 26 -12.46 4.14 9.81
N PRO A 27 -13.67 3.82 10.35
CA PRO A 27 -14.54 2.80 9.77
C PRO A 27 -14.94 3.16 8.34
N VAL A 28 -15.18 4.44 8.06
CA VAL A 28 -15.55 4.92 6.72
C VAL A 28 -14.40 4.75 5.73
N ILE A 29 -13.16 5.10 6.12
CA ILE A 29 -11.98 4.86 5.28
C ILE A 29 -11.79 3.36 5.02
N ALA A 30 -11.91 2.52 6.05
CA ALA A 30 -11.79 1.07 5.90
C ALA A 30 -12.86 0.52 4.94
N ILE A 31 -14.12 0.95 5.08
CA ILE A 31 -15.22 0.55 4.19
C ILE A 31 -14.93 1.02 2.75
N VAL A 32 -14.49 2.26 2.54
CA VAL A 32 -14.18 2.78 1.21
C VAL A 32 -13.03 2.00 0.56
N VAL A 33 -11.97 1.70 1.32
CA VAL A 33 -10.82 0.93 0.82
C VAL A 33 -11.24 -0.51 0.48
N ILE A 34 -12.02 -1.16 1.34
CA ILE A 34 -12.53 -2.51 1.10
C ILE A 34 -13.46 -2.53 -0.13
N SER A 35 -14.38 -1.57 -0.24
CA SER A 35 -15.28 -1.45 -1.40
C SER A 35 -14.53 -1.22 -2.71
N LEU A 36 -13.50 -0.36 -2.69
CA LEU A 36 -12.62 -0.17 -3.86
C LEU A 36 -11.87 -1.45 -4.21
N TYR A 37 -11.41 -2.21 -3.21
CA TYR A 37 -10.73 -3.49 -3.43
C TYR A 37 -11.67 -4.55 -4.01
N ILE A 38 -12.92 -4.60 -3.56
CA ILE A 38 -13.95 -5.50 -4.10
C ILE A 38 -14.28 -5.12 -5.54
N ILE A 39 -14.50 -3.84 -5.85
CA ILE A 39 -14.77 -3.39 -7.23
C ILE A 39 -13.59 -3.74 -8.15
N LEU A 40 -12.37 -3.54 -7.67
CA LEU A 40 -11.16 -3.87 -8.40
C LEU A 40 -11.03 -5.38 -8.66
N ILE A 41 -11.26 -6.22 -7.64
CA ILE A 41 -11.28 -7.68 -7.78
C ILE A 41 -12.38 -8.10 -8.76
N SER A 42 -13.57 -7.50 -8.68
CA SER A 42 -14.67 -7.78 -9.61
C SER A 42 -14.30 -7.41 -11.04
N ILE A 43 -13.64 -6.28 -11.28
CA ILE A 43 -13.11 -5.90 -12.60
C ILE A 43 -12.07 -6.91 -13.07
N LEU A 44 -11.23 -7.42 -12.17
CA LEU A 44 -10.16 -8.39 -12.45
C LEU A 44 -10.69 -9.82 -12.72
N ILE A 45 -11.79 -10.21 -12.06
CA ILE A 45 -12.50 -11.49 -12.28
C ILE A 45 -13.38 -11.43 -13.53
N LEU A 46 -13.97 -10.27 -13.82
CA LEU A 46 -14.78 -10.07 -15.02
C LEU A 46 -13.95 -9.83 -16.28
N THR A 47 -12.67 -9.46 -16.16
CA THR A 47 -11.78 -9.26 -17.33
C THR A 47 -11.59 -10.52 -18.17
N PRO A 48 -11.37 -11.73 -17.63
CA PRO A 48 -11.29 -12.95 -18.44
C PRO A 48 -12.63 -13.40 -19.03
N VAL A 49 -13.78 -12.80 -18.65
CA VAL A 49 -15.07 -13.03 -19.31
C VAL A 49 -15.14 -12.29 -20.66
N PHE A 50 -14.25 -11.30 -20.88
CA PHE A 50 -14.03 -10.70 -22.17
C PHE A 50 -12.82 -11.36 -22.84
N GLU A 51 -13.06 -12.42 -23.60
CA GLU A 51 -12.08 -12.93 -24.56
C GLU A 51 -11.76 -11.80 -25.55
N ILE A 52 -10.56 -11.20 -25.46
CA ILE A 52 -10.09 -10.28 -26.49
C ILE A 52 -8.67 -10.67 -26.90
N PRO A 53 -8.54 -11.59 -27.86
CA PRO A 53 -7.60 -11.43 -28.95
C PRO A 53 -8.35 -10.73 -30.10
N LEU A 54 -8.42 -9.40 -30.09
CA LEU A 54 -8.88 -8.67 -31.28
C LEU A 54 -7.66 -8.23 -32.09
N TYR A 55 -6.97 -9.21 -32.67
CA TYR A 55 -6.62 -9.04 -34.06
C TYR A 55 -7.93 -9.25 -34.81
N THR A 56 -8.67 -8.18 -35.12
CA THR A 56 -9.62 -8.32 -36.22
C THR A 56 -8.77 -8.41 -37.47
N GLN A 57 -8.44 -9.64 -37.87
CA GLN A 57 -8.04 -9.93 -39.22
C GLN A 57 -9.16 -9.39 -40.11
N GLN A 58 -8.96 -8.20 -40.67
CA GLN A 58 -9.87 -7.65 -41.65
C GLN A 58 -9.39 -8.20 -42.99
N ASP A 59 -9.75 -9.45 -43.26
CA ASP A 59 -9.56 -10.05 -44.57
C ASP A 59 -10.53 -9.38 -45.53
N THR A 60 -10.08 -8.32 -46.21
CA THR A 60 -10.61 -8.07 -47.54
C THR A 60 -9.96 -9.11 -48.45
N ILE A 61 -10.70 -10.19 -48.69
CA ILE A 61 -10.39 -11.19 -49.71
C ILE A 61 -10.88 -10.63 -51.02
N PHE A 62 -9.96 -10.41 -51.96
CA PHE A 62 -10.30 -10.21 -53.36
C PHE A 62 -10.03 -11.54 -54.05
N ASP A 63 -11.09 -12.17 -54.54
CA ASP A 63 -11.05 -13.41 -55.32
C ASP A 63 -11.54 -13.08 -56.73
N GLU A 64 -10.61 -13.02 -57.68
CA GLU A 64 -10.90 -12.73 -59.08
C GLU A 64 -10.13 -13.65 -60.03
N THR A 65 -10.82 -14.09 -61.08
CA THR A 65 -10.23 -14.81 -62.21
C THR A 65 -9.84 -13.81 -63.29
N ILE A 66 -8.54 -13.68 -63.56
CA ILE A 66 -8.00 -12.78 -64.58
C ILE A 66 -7.90 -13.55 -65.89
N TYR A 67 -8.44 -13.01 -67.00
CA TYR A 67 -8.38 -13.64 -68.32
C TYR A 67 -7.10 -13.24 -69.11
N PRO A 68 -6.69 -14.05 -70.13
CA PRO A 68 -5.44 -13.84 -70.89
C PRO A 68 -5.18 -12.44 -71.45
N ASP A 69 -6.22 -11.70 -71.84
CA ASP A 69 -6.08 -10.37 -72.46
C ASP A 69 -6.43 -9.23 -71.49
N GLU A 70 -6.64 -9.55 -70.22
CA GLU A 70 -7.02 -8.61 -69.18
C GLU A 70 -5.85 -8.40 -68.21
N TYR A 71 -5.75 -7.18 -67.69
CA TYR A 71 -4.90 -6.91 -66.55
C TYR A 71 -5.79 -6.60 -65.36
N TYR A 72 -5.41 -7.09 -64.21
CA TYR A 72 -6.12 -6.79 -62.98
C TYR A 72 -5.47 -5.61 -62.28
N SER A 73 -6.24 -4.59 -61.94
CA SER A 73 -5.78 -3.49 -61.10
C SER A 73 -6.73 -3.24 -59.94
N VAL A 74 -6.19 -3.37 -58.72
CA VAL A 74 -6.93 -3.07 -57.49
C VAL A 74 -6.34 -1.84 -56.83
N LYS A 75 -7.21 -0.87 -56.59
CA LYS A 75 -6.90 0.31 -55.79
C LYS A 75 -7.18 0.01 -54.32
N ILE A 76 -6.13 -0.08 -53.53
CA ILE A 76 -6.23 -0.19 -52.07
C ILE A 76 -6.10 1.22 -51.50
N ALA A 77 -7.23 1.81 -51.12
CA ALA A 77 -7.30 3.10 -50.43
C ALA A 77 -7.58 2.88 -48.94
N TRP A 78 -6.77 3.48 -48.08
CA TRP A 78 -6.94 3.38 -46.63
C TRP A 78 -7.74 4.60 -46.15
N GLU A 79 -9.05 4.47 -45.94
CA GLU A 79 -9.86 5.55 -45.38
C GLU A 79 -9.70 5.63 -43.86
N GLY A 80 -9.06 6.70 -43.37
CA GLY A 80 -9.01 7.02 -41.93
C GLY A 80 -8.12 6.13 -41.06
N ILE A 81 -7.25 5.30 -41.66
CA ILE A 81 -6.39 4.36 -40.94
C ILE A 81 -4.94 4.88 -40.94
N ILE A 82 -4.38 5.07 -39.74
CA ILE A 82 -2.94 5.26 -39.56
C ILE A 82 -2.29 3.90 -39.82
N ILE A 83 -1.65 3.73 -40.97
CA ILE A 83 -0.89 2.53 -41.32
C ILE A 83 0.34 2.49 -40.40
N LEU A 84 0.38 1.52 -39.49
CA LEU A 84 1.56 1.27 -38.66
C LEU A 84 2.67 0.66 -39.54
N SER A 85 3.92 0.78 -39.09
CA SER A 85 5.12 0.36 -39.84
C SER A 85 5.23 -1.15 -40.14
N THR A 86 4.19 -1.93 -39.85
CA THR A 86 4.14 -3.40 -39.90
C THR A 86 2.77 -3.89 -40.41
N SER A 87 2.26 -3.30 -41.48
CA SER A 87 1.15 -3.91 -42.22
C SER A 87 1.75 -4.86 -43.25
N ASP A 88 1.33 -6.12 -43.23
CA ASP A 88 1.76 -7.12 -44.21
C ASP A 88 0.65 -7.32 -45.25
N ILE A 89 1.01 -7.34 -46.52
CA ILE A 89 0.10 -7.66 -47.62
C ILE A 89 0.47 -9.08 -48.07
N TYR A 90 -0.40 -10.04 -47.83
CA TYR A 90 -0.20 -11.42 -48.28
C TYR A 90 -0.89 -11.58 -49.62
N LEU A 91 -0.16 -12.06 -50.61
CA LEU A 91 -0.68 -12.34 -51.93
C LEU A 91 -0.52 -13.84 -52.14
N SER A 92 -1.60 -14.51 -52.52
CA SER A 92 -1.56 -15.90 -52.94
C SER A 92 -2.13 -15.97 -54.36
N PHE A 93 -1.43 -16.64 -55.26
CA PHE A 93 -1.88 -16.81 -56.63
C PHE A 93 -1.43 -18.18 -57.11
N GLN A 94 -2.25 -18.85 -57.92
CA GLN A 94 -1.92 -20.16 -58.48
C GLN A 94 -1.84 -20.04 -60.00
N THR A 95 -0.65 -20.30 -60.56
CA THR A 95 -0.41 -20.16 -62.01
C THR A 95 0.63 -21.16 -62.51
N ASP A 96 0.50 -21.54 -63.78
CA ASP A 96 1.45 -22.39 -64.48
C ASP A 96 2.55 -21.56 -65.19
N ARG A 97 2.51 -20.22 -65.09
CA ARG A 97 3.43 -19.30 -65.77
C ARG A 97 3.81 -18.10 -64.93
N ASN A 98 4.81 -17.36 -65.41
CA ASN A 98 5.29 -16.16 -64.75
C ASN A 98 4.26 -15.04 -64.77
N ILE A 99 3.81 -14.69 -63.57
CA ILE A 99 3.04 -13.47 -63.31
C ILE A 99 4.02 -12.35 -62.99
N TYR A 100 3.71 -11.15 -63.49
CA TYR A 100 4.35 -9.94 -63.01
C TYR A 100 3.38 -9.22 -62.07
N LEU A 101 3.76 -9.17 -60.81
CA LEU A 101 3.09 -8.36 -59.80
C LEU A 101 3.81 -7.02 -59.70
N TYR A 102 3.07 -5.93 -59.85
CA TYR A 102 3.59 -4.58 -59.65
C TYR A 102 2.79 -3.87 -58.58
N ILE A 103 3.48 -3.22 -57.67
CA ILE A 103 2.86 -2.37 -56.66
C ILE A 103 3.33 -0.94 -56.90
N PHE A 104 2.37 -0.04 -57.10
CA PHE A 104 2.60 1.33 -57.52
C PHE A 104 1.94 2.33 -56.57
N ASP A 105 2.60 3.48 -56.41
CA ASP A 105 1.93 4.69 -55.97
C ASP A 105 1.04 5.29 -57.07
N GLN A 106 0.27 6.33 -56.75
CA GLN A 106 -0.62 6.96 -57.72
C GLN A 106 0.11 7.53 -58.96
N ASN A 107 1.30 8.10 -58.79
CA ASN A 107 2.05 8.69 -59.91
C ASN A 107 2.67 7.60 -60.79
N GLN A 108 3.23 6.55 -60.17
CA GLN A 108 3.77 5.38 -60.85
C GLN A 108 2.68 4.62 -61.61
N TYR A 109 1.48 4.52 -61.05
CA TYR A 109 0.31 3.90 -61.69
C TYR A 109 -0.09 4.66 -62.97
N ILE A 110 -0.11 5.99 -62.93
CA ILE A 110 -0.40 6.81 -64.11
C ILE A 110 0.67 6.60 -65.20
N GLN A 111 1.96 6.59 -64.83
CA GLN A 111 3.05 6.32 -65.78
C GLN A 111 2.96 4.93 -66.41
N TYR A 112 2.55 3.92 -65.64
CA TYR A 112 2.28 2.59 -66.15
C TYR A 112 1.19 2.61 -67.24
N LEU A 113 0.06 3.28 -66.99
CA LEU A 113 -1.04 3.36 -67.94
C LEU A 113 -0.64 4.08 -69.23
N GLU A 114 0.10 5.19 -69.14
CA GLU A 114 0.59 5.93 -70.31
C GLU A 114 1.49 5.09 -71.21
N ARG A 115 2.43 4.34 -70.62
CA ARG A 115 3.32 3.43 -71.36
C ARG A 115 2.56 2.30 -72.02
N LYS A 116 1.60 1.70 -71.30
CA LYS A 116 0.77 0.60 -71.83
C LYS A 116 -0.07 1.07 -73.02
N ALA A 117 -0.68 2.25 -72.95
CA ALA A 117 -1.43 2.84 -74.06
C ALA A 117 -0.57 3.05 -75.32
N GLN A 118 0.72 3.35 -75.14
CA GLN A 118 1.68 3.52 -76.23
C GLN A 118 2.31 2.19 -76.71
N SER A 119 1.88 1.04 -76.17
CA SER A 119 2.48 -0.28 -76.44
C SER A 119 4.00 -0.32 -76.19
N LEU A 120 4.48 0.52 -75.26
CA LEU A 120 5.89 0.54 -74.87
C LEU A 120 6.19 -0.57 -73.87
N SER A 121 7.41 -1.12 -73.92
CA SER A 121 7.85 -2.12 -72.96
C SER A 121 7.85 -1.56 -71.53
N ILE A 122 7.26 -2.34 -70.61
CA ILE A 122 7.14 -2.03 -69.17
C ILE A 122 8.50 -2.22 -68.46
N THR A 123 9.51 -2.74 -69.16
CA THR A 123 10.89 -2.83 -68.68
C THR A 123 11.40 -1.43 -68.28
N ASN A 124 11.82 -1.27 -67.03
CA ASN A 124 12.33 -0.03 -66.39
C ASN A 124 11.32 0.85 -65.63
N LEU A 125 10.12 0.36 -65.28
CA LEU A 125 9.33 1.02 -64.23
C LEU A 125 9.94 0.71 -62.86
N GLU A 126 10.25 1.74 -62.06
CA GLU A 126 10.58 1.59 -60.65
C GLU A 126 9.31 1.16 -59.89
N CYS A 127 9.06 -0.14 -59.81
CA CYS A 127 7.98 -0.68 -58.99
C CYS A 127 8.40 -0.77 -57.53
N VAL A 128 7.45 -0.63 -56.61
CA VAL A 128 7.69 -0.78 -55.15
C VAL A 128 8.17 -2.20 -54.83
N ALA A 129 7.60 -3.20 -55.51
CA ALA A 129 8.04 -4.59 -55.46
C ALA A 129 7.63 -5.31 -56.75
N SER A 130 8.39 -6.34 -57.14
CA SER A 130 7.98 -7.31 -58.16
C SER A 130 8.38 -8.73 -57.75
N LEU A 131 7.48 -9.68 -57.99
CA LEU A 131 7.72 -11.12 -57.87
C LEU A 131 7.75 -11.73 -59.28
N LYS A 132 8.64 -12.70 -59.49
CA LYS A 132 8.76 -13.47 -60.72
C LYS A 132 9.19 -14.90 -60.34
N ASP A 133 8.54 -15.91 -60.93
CA ASP A 133 8.92 -17.34 -60.87
C ASP A 133 8.63 -18.15 -59.57
N GLU A 134 7.56 -17.87 -58.80
CA GLU A 134 7.14 -18.80 -57.71
C GLU A 134 5.64 -19.09 -57.76
N ASN A 135 5.26 -20.38 -57.64
CA ASN A 135 3.87 -20.86 -57.68
C ASN A 135 3.03 -20.41 -56.47
N GLU A 136 3.68 -19.90 -55.41
CA GLU A 136 3.10 -19.26 -54.23
C GLU A 136 4.16 -18.27 -53.70
N GLY A 137 3.81 -17.03 -53.36
CA GLY A 137 4.79 -16.05 -52.88
C GLY A 137 4.19 -14.93 -52.04
N SER A 138 4.67 -14.74 -50.80
CA SER A 138 4.25 -13.66 -49.91
C SER A 138 5.15 -12.43 -50.03
N ILE A 139 4.58 -11.22 -50.20
CA ILE A 139 5.34 -9.96 -50.10
C ILE A 139 5.08 -9.30 -48.75
N SER A 140 5.97 -9.49 -47.78
CA SER A 140 5.96 -8.63 -46.58
C SER A 140 6.48 -7.25 -46.95
N MET A 141 5.60 -6.24 -46.92
CA MET A 141 5.98 -4.85 -47.08
C MET A 141 6.48 -4.28 -45.76
N ILE A 142 7.76 -4.50 -45.48
CA ILE A 142 8.41 -3.87 -44.33
C ILE A 142 8.89 -2.47 -44.76
N ARG A 143 8.21 -1.44 -44.23
CA ARG A 143 8.59 -0.01 -44.16
C ARG A 143 8.16 0.97 -45.27
N SER A 144 7.55 2.04 -44.75
CA SER A 144 7.75 3.48 -45.04
C SER A 144 7.16 4.12 -46.28
N LEU A 145 6.29 3.47 -47.04
CA LEU A 145 5.53 4.18 -48.05
C LEU A 145 4.29 4.81 -47.39
N GLN A 146 4.38 6.12 -47.10
CA GLN A 146 3.22 6.99 -46.79
C GLN A 146 2.37 7.23 -48.05
N VAL A 147 2.16 6.18 -48.84
CA VAL A 147 1.47 6.27 -50.11
C VAL A 147 0.08 5.69 -49.93
N ASN A 148 -0.90 6.55 -50.14
CA ASN A 148 -2.31 6.20 -50.16
C ASN A 148 -2.94 6.99 -51.31
N PRO A 149 -3.51 6.34 -52.33
CA PRO A 149 -3.75 4.90 -52.49
C PRO A 149 -2.53 4.11 -53.01
N LEU A 150 -2.52 2.80 -52.74
CA LEU A 150 -1.63 1.83 -53.40
C LEU A 150 -2.40 1.13 -54.53
N TYR A 151 -1.74 0.93 -55.67
CA TYR A 151 -2.29 0.17 -56.79
C TYR A 151 -1.51 -1.14 -56.93
N ILE A 152 -2.22 -2.26 -56.83
CA ILE A 152 -1.67 -3.58 -57.14
C ILE A 152 -2.10 -3.93 -58.56
N ILE A 153 -1.12 -4.18 -59.43
CA ILE A 153 -1.32 -4.62 -60.80
C ILE A 153 -0.79 -6.04 -60.95
N ILE A 154 -1.61 -6.91 -61.53
CA ILE A 154 -1.24 -8.28 -61.87
C ILE A 154 -1.34 -8.44 -63.38
N ASP A 155 -0.20 -8.71 -64.02
CA ASP A 155 -0.09 -8.96 -65.45
C ASP A 155 0.19 -10.45 -65.69
N THR A 156 -0.74 -11.13 -66.34
CA THR A 156 -0.73 -12.59 -66.55
C THR A 156 -0.07 -13.03 -67.86
N ASN A 157 0.47 -12.09 -68.65
CA ASN A 157 1.13 -12.36 -69.94
C ASN A 157 0.34 -13.32 -70.87
N GLY A 158 -0.98 -13.15 -71.01
CA GLY A 158 -1.74 -14.03 -71.90
C GLY A 158 -2.22 -15.34 -71.27
N THR A 159 -2.28 -15.44 -69.94
CA THR A 159 -2.81 -16.63 -69.24
C THR A 159 -3.95 -16.32 -68.29
N SER A 160 -4.84 -17.28 -68.09
CA SER A 160 -5.86 -17.18 -67.04
C SER A 160 -5.24 -17.50 -65.68
N THR A 161 -5.53 -16.71 -64.65
CA THR A 161 -4.98 -16.91 -63.30
C THR A 161 -6.04 -16.59 -62.25
N GLU A 162 -6.15 -17.43 -61.23
CA GLU A 162 -6.91 -17.15 -60.00
C GLU A 162 -5.98 -16.48 -58.98
N VAL A 163 -6.42 -15.34 -58.44
CA VAL A 163 -5.64 -14.56 -57.47
C VAL A 163 -6.47 -14.33 -56.22
N GLU A 164 -5.89 -14.66 -55.06
CA GLU A 164 -6.42 -14.32 -53.74
C GLU A 164 -5.51 -13.28 -53.06
N ILE A 165 -6.05 -12.09 -52.81
CA ILE A 165 -5.32 -11.02 -52.12
C ILE A 165 -5.81 -10.93 -50.67
N TYR A 166 -4.88 -11.06 -49.72
CA TYR A 166 -5.11 -10.95 -48.28
C TYR A 166 -4.37 -9.74 -47.71
N THR A 167 -5.08 -8.83 -47.05
CA THR A 167 -4.43 -7.69 -46.37
C THR A 167 -4.51 -7.85 -44.86
N LEU A 168 -3.37 -8.06 -44.19
CA LEU A 168 -3.31 -8.21 -42.74
C LEU A 168 -2.96 -6.87 -42.10
N THR A 169 -3.96 -6.21 -41.51
CA THR A 169 -3.78 -4.96 -40.78
C THR A 169 -3.77 -5.19 -39.27
N PHE A 170 -2.63 -4.92 -38.64
CA PHE A 170 -2.49 -4.98 -37.19
C PHE A 170 -2.96 -3.67 -36.54
N ARG A 171 -4.01 -3.73 -35.71
CA ARG A 171 -4.42 -2.61 -34.85
C ARG A 171 -3.95 -2.84 -33.42
N TYR A 172 -3.08 -1.97 -32.92
CA TYR A 172 -2.84 -1.89 -31.47
C TYR A 172 -4.10 -1.37 -30.79
N THR A 173 -4.75 -2.20 -29.99
CA THR A 173 -5.72 -1.68 -29.04
C THR A 173 -4.95 -1.05 -27.88
N ILE A 174 -5.32 0.18 -27.51
CA ILE A 174 -4.80 0.96 -26.37
C ILE A 174 -4.87 0.19 -25.03
N PHE A 175 -5.51 -0.97 -25.03
CA PHE A 175 -5.84 -1.84 -23.92
C PHE A 175 -4.61 -2.41 -23.20
N GLU A 176 -3.58 -2.92 -23.90
CA GLU A 176 -2.44 -3.60 -23.25
C GLU A 176 -1.60 -2.68 -22.36
N ARG A 177 -1.41 -1.42 -22.76
CA ARG A 177 -0.65 -0.45 -21.95
C ARG A 177 -1.43 0.01 -20.71
N SER A 178 -2.75 -0.08 -20.75
CA SER A 178 -3.59 0.32 -19.62
C SER A 178 -3.44 -0.65 -18.43
N TRP A 179 -3.17 -1.94 -18.67
CA TRP A 179 -3.05 -2.93 -17.61
C TRP A 179 -1.87 -2.66 -16.67
N TYR A 180 -0.71 -2.32 -17.23
CA TYR A 180 0.47 -1.96 -16.44
C TYR A 180 0.24 -0.72 -15.59
N LEU A 181 -0.50 0.26 -16.12
CA LEU A 181 -0.83 1.48 -15.40
C LEU A 181 -1.80 1.20 -14.23
N TRP A 182 -2.82 0.36 -14.45
CA TRP A 182 -3.72 -0.09 -13.40
C TRP A 182 -3.01 -0.91 -12.32
N ALA A 183 -2.17 -1.89 -12.72
CA ALA A 183 -1.36 -2.67 -11.80
C ALA A 183 -0.45 -1.80 -10.92
N LEU A 184 0.18 -0.77 -11.51
CA LEU A 184 1.00 0.19 -10.78
C LEU A 184 0.18 1.00 -9.77
N ILE A 185 -1.00 1.49 -10.16
CA ILE A 185 -1.91 2.23 -9.26
C ILE A 185 -2.32 1.35 -8.07
N ILE A 186 -2.70 0.10 -8.32
CA ILE A 186 -3.10 -0.87 -7.28
C ILE A 186 -1.94 -1.10 -6.31
N PHE A 187 -0.73 -1.32 -6.83
CA PHE A 187 0.47 -1.52 -6.03
C PHE A 187 0.77 -0.31 -5.13
N ILE A 188 0.63 0.91 -5.65
CA ILE A 188 0.81 2.14 -4.87
C ILE A 188 -0.23 2.24 -3.74
N ILE A 189 -1.51 1.96 -4.03
CA ILE A 189 -2.57 1.96 -3.01
C ILE A 189 -2.27 0.92 -1.91
N PHE A 190 -1.84 -0.27 -2.30
CA PHE A 190 -1.42 -1.31 -1.35
C PHE A 190 -0.25 -0.85 -0.47
N LEU A 191 0.77 -0.23 -1.05
CA LEU A 191 1.92 0.27 -0.31
C LEU A 191 1.52 1.37 0.69
N ILE A 192 0.67 2.31 0.27
CA ILE A 192 0.17 3.39 1.14
C ILE A 192 -0.65 2.80 2.30
N THR A 193 -1.56 1.86 2.02
CA THR A 193 -2.38 1.23 3.06
C THR A 193 -1.54 0.42 4.05
N ALA A 194 -0.52 -0.31 3.58
CA ALA A 194 0.43 -1.03 4.43
C ALA A 194 1.23 -0.08 5.33
N ILE A 195 1.71 1.06 4.81
CA ILE A 195 2.42 2.08 5.59
C ILE A 195 1.51 2.69 6.66
N ILE A 196 0.26 3.02 6.30
CA ILE A 196 -0.73 3.56 7.25
C ILE A 196 -1.02 2.54 8.34
N ALA A 197 -1.25 1.27 7.99
CA ALA A 197 -1.49 0.18 8.95
C ALA A 197 -0.29 0.00 9.90
N PHE A 198 0.93 0.00 9.37
CA PHE A 198 2.15 -0.08 10.18
C PHE A 198 2.30 1.12 11.12
N TYR A 199 2.06 2.33 10.62
CA TYR A 199 2.09 3.56 11.43
C TYR A 199 1.06 3.51 12.56
N ILE A 200 -0.17 3.07 12.28
CA ILE A 200 -1.23 2.93 13.28
C ILE A 200 -0.83 1.88 14.32
N LYS A 201 -0.42 0.69 13.89
CA LYS A 201 0.02 -0.38 14.78
C LYS A 201 1.16 0.07 15.69
N ARG A 202 2.12 0.84 15.16
CA ARG A 202 3.24 1.37 15.95
C ARG A 202 2.79 2.49 16.88
N LYS A 203 1.99 3.44 16.41
CA LYS A 203 1.55 4.61 17.20
C LYS A 203 0.63 4.20 18.34
N PHE A 204 -0.35 3.36 18.08
CA PHE A 204 -1.33 2.89 19.05
C PHE A 204 -0.87 1.62 19.80
N ASN A 205 0.44 1.33 19.79
CA ASN A 205 0.99 0.31 20.64
C ASN A 205 0.92 0.80 22.11
N PRO A 206 0.10 0.19 22.99
CA PRO A 206 -0.10 0.67 24.36
C PRO A 206 1.21 0.73 25.15
N TRP A 207 2.15 -0.17 24.83
CA TRP A 207 3.47 -0.25 25.46
C TRP A 207 4.37 0.98 25.25
N ASN A 208 4.06 1.85 24.28
CA ASN A 208 4.76 3.12 24.12
C ASN A 208 4.35 4.17 25.16
N TYR A 209 3.22 3.96 25.84
CA TYR A 209 2.63 4.91 26.79
C TYR A 209 2.80 4.50 28.25
N PHE A 210 3.10 3.23 28.50
CA PHE A 210 3.45 2.75 29.83
C PHE A 210 4.82 3.27 30.27
N HIS A 211 4.96 3.45 31.57
CA HIS A 211 6.22 3.76 32.22
C HIS A 211 7.25 2.66 31.88
N PRO A 212 8.53 3.01 31.61
CA PRO A 212 9.55 2.04 31.21
C PRO A 212 9.66 0.82 32.13
N LYS A 213 9.47 1.03 33.44
CA LYS A 213 9.48 -0.03 34.45
C LYS A 213 8.40 -1.10 34.24
N ILE A 214 7.18 -0.70 33.81
CA ILE A 214 6.12 -1.67 33.48
C ILE A 214 6.50 -2.46 32.24
N THR A 215 6.99 -1.79 31.21
CA THR A 215 7.41 -2.44 29.97
C THR A 215 8.51 -3.46 30.25
N GLU A 216 9.47 -3.12 31.11
CA GLU A 216 10.56 -4.02 31.53
C GLU A 216 10.04 -5.33 32.17
N VAL A 217 9.13 -5.23 33.15
CA VAL A 217 8.72 -6.40 33.95
C VAL A 217 7.54 -7.18 33.37
N ALA A 218 6.70 -6.55 32.54
CA ALA A 218 5.43 -7.13 32.09
C ALA A 218 5.37 -7.47 30.60
N TYR A 219 6.11 -6.74 29.74
CA TYR A 219 5.90 -6.81 28.29
C TYR A 219 6.11 -8.20 27.70
N LYS A 220 7.20 -8.86 28.10
CA LYS A 220 7.53 -10.20 27.59
C LYS A 220 6.43 -11.21 27.94
N LYS A 221 6.06 -11.27 29.23
CA LYS A 221 5.00 -12.16 29.74
C LYS A 221 3.67 -11.92 29.04
N PHE A 222 3.28 -10.65 28.89
CA PHE A 222 2.07 -10.29 28.19
C PHE A 222 2.11 -10.71 26.71
N LYS A 223 3.24 -10.50 26.03
CA LYS A 223 3.43 -10.88 24.62
C LYS A 223 3.33 -12.40 24.44
N ASP A 224 3.83 -13.16 25.40
CA ASP A 224 3.83 -14.62 25.41
C ASP A 224 2.46 -15.21 25.81
N GLY A 225 1.48 -14.37 26.15
CA GLY A 225 0.11 -14.78 26.49
C GLY A 225 -0.13 -15.02 27.99
N HIS A 226 0.88 -14.80 28.82
CA HIS A 226 0.81 -14.90 30.29
C HIS A 226 0.29 -13.58 30.89
N TYR A 227 -1.01 -13.32 30.72
CA TYR A 227 -1.64 -12.04 31.04
C TYR A 227 -1.72 -11.76 32.55
N ASP A 228 -2.15 -12.75 33.32
CA ASP A 228 -2.13 -12.75 34.79
C ASP A 228 -0.72 -12.54 35.36
N ASP A 229 0.26 -13.29 34.88
CA ASP A 229 1.65 -13.16 35.33
C ASP A 229 2.23 -11.78 34.99
N SER A 230 1.83 -11.20 33.85
CA SER A 230 2.26 -9.85 33.46
C SER A 230 1.78 -8.80 34.46
N ILE A 231 0.54 -8.90 34.93
CA ILE A 231 -0.05 -8.01 35.94
C ILE A 231 0.62 -8.23 37.29
N LEU A 232 0.76 -9.49 37.71
CA LEU A 232 1.38 -9.88 38.99
C LEU A 232 2.82 -9.36 39.08
N SER A 233 3.57 -9.39 37.98
CA SER A 233 4.95 -8.89 37.94
C SER A 233 5.04 -7.40 38.25
N VAL A 234 4.10 -6.59 37.75
CA VAL A 234 4.06 -5.16 38.07
C VAL A 234 3.62 -4.94 39.52
N PHE A 235 2.67 -5.72 40.03
CA PHE A 235 2.29 -5.65 41.44
C PHE A 235 3.47 -5.93 42.38
N ASN A 236 4.21 -7.00 42.09
CA ASN A 236 5.39 -7.38 42.86
C ASN A 236 6.45 -6.29 42.80
N GLU A 237 6.62 -5.61 41.67
CA GLU A 237 7.54 -4.47 41.54
C GLU A 237 7.12 -3.29 42.42
N ILE A 238 5.83 -2.92 42.41
CA ILE A 238 5.32 -1.85 43.27
C ILE A 238 5.45 -2.23 44.76
N GLU A 239 5.17 -3.49 45.12
CA GLU A 239 5.37 -3.98 46.48
C GLU A 239 6.84 -3.94 46.90
N LEU A 240 7.75 -4.31 46.00
CA LEU A 240 9.19 -4.27 46.23
C LEU A 240 9.67 -2.84 46.50
N ILE A 241 9.13 -1.84 45.79
CA ILE A 241 9.40 -0.42 46.05
C ILE A 241 9.06 -0.06 47.50
N PHE A 242 7.83 -0.35 47.94
CA PHE A 242 7.42 -0.06 49.32
C PHE A 242 8.25 -0.82 50.35
N LYS A 243 8.52 -2.11 50.10
CA LYS A 243 9.35 -2.94 50.98
C LYS A 243 10.75 -2.38 51.13
N THR A 244 11.36 -1.94 50.03
CA THR A 244 12.71 -1.37 50.03
C THR A 244 12.77 -0.10 50.87
N ILE A 245 11.79 0.79 50.71
CA ILE A 245 11.71 2.04 51.48
C ILE A 245 11.51 1.74 52.97
N ALA A 246 10.57 0.84 53.31
CA ALA A 246 10.30 0.47 54.70
C ALA A 246 11.54 -0.14 55.38
N SER A 247 12.27 -0.99 54.66
CA SER A 247 13.51 -1.60 55.15
C SER A 247 14.58 -0.54 55.40
N ARG A 248 14.80 0.39 54.46
CA ARG A 248 15.81 1.46 54.63
C ARG A 248 15.47 2.44 55.75
N LYS A 249 14.18 2.66 56.00
CA LYS A 249 13.70 3.48 57.12
C LYS A 249 13.59 2.72 58.45
N ASN A 250 14.11 1.48 58.52
CA ASN A 250 14.09 0.64 59.73
C ASN A 250 12.68 0.47 60.33
N LEU A 251 11.65 0.39 59.49
CA LEU A 251 10.25 0.34 59.92
C LEU A 251 9.74 -1.09 60.19
N GLY A 252 10.63 -2.08 60.18
CA GLY A 252 10.32 -3.50 60.27
C GLY A 252 9.80 -4.11 58.96
N PHE A 253 9.57 -5.43 58.99
CA PHE A 253 9.03 -6.17 57.85
C PHE A 253 7.53 -5.91 57.71
N LYS A 254 7.15 -5.01 56.79
CA LYS A 254 5.75 -4.76 56.40
C LYS A 254 5.58 -4.99 54.91
N TYR A 255 4.41 -5.53 54.53
CA TYR A 255 4.08 -5.89 53.15
C TYR A 255 2.71 -5.38 52.75
N GLY A 256 2.46 -5.33 51.43
CA GLY A 256 1.19 -4.93 50.83
C GLY A 256 0.51 -3.76 51.56
N TRP A 257 -0.69 -4.03 52.09
CA TRP A 257 -1.54 -3.04 52.74
C TRP A 257 -0.87 -2.29 53.90
N GLU A 258 -0.10 -2.99 54.74
CA GLU A 258 0.51 -2.42 55.93
C GLU A 258 1.66 -1.47 55.59
N ALA A 259 2.46 -1.83 54.58
CA ALA A 259 3.53 -0.98 54.08
C ALA A 259 2.95 0.33 53.48
N ILE A 260 1.89 0.23 52.68
CA ILE A 260 1.21 1.39 52.10
C ILE A 260 0.63 2.29 53.20
N LYS A 261 -0.07 1.72 54.18
CA LYS A 261 -0.68 2.48 55.29
C LYS A 261 0.37 3.29 56.07
N LEU A 262 1.55 2.70 56.30
CA LEU A 262 2.63 3.35 57.02
C LEU A 262 3.32 4.41 56.18
N LEU A 263 3.76 4.05 54.97
CA LEU A 263 4.62 4.90 54.15
C LEU A 263 3.87 6.10 53.56
N MET A 264 2.57 5.93 53.30
CA MET A 264 1.72 6.97 52.72
C MET A 264 0.75 7.59 53.73
N ASN A 265 1.03 7.47 55.03
CA ASN A 265 0.23 8.12 56.08
C ASN A 265 0.03 9.61 55.78
N GLU A 266 -1.18 10.11 55.97
CA GLU A 266 -1.59 11.47 55.62
C GLU A 266 -1.10 12.52 56.62
N ASP A 267 -0.93 12.13 57.88
CA ASP A 267 -0.49 13.01 58.98
C ASP A 267 1.03 13.12 59.03
N ALA A 268 1.73 12.02 58.73
CA ALA A 268 3.19 11.91 58.72
C ALA A 268 3.70 11.04 57.54
N PRO A 269 3.54 11.50 56.29
CA PRO A 269 3.96 10.73 55.11
C PRO A 269 5.48 10.59 55.02
N ILE A 270 5.92 9.35 54.84
CA ILE A 270 7.31 9.04 54.45
C ILE A 270 7.47 9.24 52.94
N ILE A 271 6.48 8.79 52.17
CA ILE A 271 6.35 9.06 50.74
C ILE A 271 5.34 10.20 50.57
N LYS A 272 5.85 11.40 50.24
CA LYS A 272 5.04 12.59 49.99
C LYS A 272 4.71 12.65 48.49
N ILE A 273 3.43 12.56 48.14
CA ILE A 273 2.97 12.52 46.73
C ILE A 273 2.40 13.87 46.27
N THR A 274 2.25 14.81 47.20
CA THR A 274 1.53 16.06 46.99
C THR A 274 2.26 17.01 46.06
N ASP A 275 1.48 17.69 45.23
CA ASP A 275 1.99 18.70 44.32
C ASP A 275 2.54 19.89 45.14
N ILE A 276 3.76 20.31 44.84
CA ILE A 276 4.45 21.41 45.55
C ILE A 276 3.72 22.77 45.40
N HIS A 277 2.71 22.82 44.54
CA HIS A 277 1.91 23.99 44.25
C HIS A 277 0.65 24.13 45.14
N ILE A 278 0.30 23.12 45.94
CA ILE A 278 -0.81 23.19 46.87
C ILE A 278 -0.35 23.91 48.14
N VAL A 279 -0.79 25.14 48.32
CA VAL A 279 -0.43 26.02 49.44
C VAL A 279 -1.28 25.72 50.69
N ASP A 280 -2.48 25.16 50.51
CA ASP A 280 -3.37 24.79 51.62
C ASP A 280 -3.01 23.42 52.22
N GLU A 281 -2.81 23.41 53.54
CA GLU A 281 -2.44 22.24 54.33
C GLU A 281 -3.54 21.18 54.32
N GLU A 282 -4.81 21.59 54.49
CA GLU A 282 -5.93 20.65 54.57
C GLU A 282 -6.15 19.92 53.24
N GLU A 283 -6.05 20.65 52.13
CA GLU A 283 -6.14 20.09 50.79
C GLU A 283 -4.99 19.11 50.50
N ARG A 284 -3.78 19.42 50.97
CA ARG A 284 -2.61 18.55 50.84
C ARG A 284 -2.79 17.22 51.58
N ILE A 285 -3.22 17.26 52.84
CA ILE A 285 -3.49 16.06 53.66
C ILE A 285 -4.59 15.21 53.00
N LYS A 286 -5.67 15.84 52.53
CA LYS A 286 -6.76 15.16 51.82
C LYS A 286 -6.26 14.47 50.55
N GLN A 287 -5.42 15.14 49.76
CA GLN A 287 -4.85 14.55 48.54
C GLN A 287 -3.95 13.34 48.85
N GLN A 288 -3.08 13.45 49.86
CA GLN A 288 -2.24 12.34 50.33
C GLN A 288 -3.09 11.15 50.77
N LYS A 289 -4.16 11.39 51.55
CA LYS A 289 -5.13 10.36 51.96
C LYS A 289 -5.80 9.68 50.77
N ASN A 290 -6.21 10.44 49.76
CA ASN A 290 -6.83 9.90 48.55
C ASN A 290 -5.87 8.99 47.78
N TYR A 291 -4.59 9.38 47.63
CA TYR A 291 -3.60 8.51 47.03
C TYR A 291 -3.38 7.24 47.86
N LYS A 292 -3.24 7.35 49.18
CA LYS A 292 -3.11 6.18 50.06
C LYS A 292 -4.25 5.19 49.84
N LEU A 293 -5.51 5.68 49.83
CA LEU A 293 -6.70 4.86 49.59
C LEU A 293 -6.70 4.22 48.19
N LEU A 294 -6.24 4.94 47.16
CA LEU A 294 -6.13 4.42 45.81
C LEU A 294 -5.17 3.23 45.73
N PHE A 295 -3.97 3.34 46.32
CA PHE A 295 -3.01 2.23 46.38
C PHE A 295 -3.59 1.03 47.16
N GLN A 296 -4.16 1.32 48.33
CA GLN A 296 -4.81 0.35 49.19
C GLN A 296 -5.91 -0.45 48.48
N ALA A 297 -6.82 0.23 47.78
CA ALA A 297 -7.89 -0.41 47.02
C ALA A 297 -7.33 -1.30 45.91
N ASN A 298 -6.36 -0.81 45.12
CA ASN A 298 -5.79 -1.56 44.01
C ASN A 298 -5.05 -2.83 44.48
N PHE A 299 -4.28 -2.75 45.57
CA PHE A 299 -3.59 -3.89 46.15
C PHE A 299 -4.55 -4.93 46.74
N SER A 300 -5.69 -4.49 47.31
CA SER A 300 -6.69 -5.40 47.87
C SER A 300 -7.49 -6.11 46.78
N VAL A 301 -7.93 -5.35 45.77
CA VAL A 301 -8.81 -5.86 44.71
C VAL A 301 -8.07 -6.70 43.70
N SER A 302 -6.80 -6.41 43.40
CA SER A 302 -6.11 -7.10 42.30
C SER A 302 -5.30 -8.31 42.76
N ARG A 303 -4.82 -8.32 44.01
CA ARG A 303 -4.05 -9.46 44.54
C ARG A 303 -4.96 -10.65 44.88
N ASN A 304 -6.18 -10.38 45.35
CA ASN A 304 -7.11 -11.43 45.79
C ASN A 304 -7.64 -12.33 44.63
N PRO A 305 -8.02 -11.80 43.45
CA PRO A 305 -8.47 -12.61 42.32
C PRO A 305 -7.32 -13.36 41.62
N ILE A 306 -6.12 -12.77 41.55
CA ILE A 306 -4.98 -13.31 40.80
C ILE A 306 -4.28 -14.45 41.58
N ALA A 307 -4.20 -14.36 42.91
CA ALA A 307 -3.47 -15.34 43.72
C ALA A 307 -4.28 -16.60 44.09
N HIS A 308 -5.60 -16.58 43.92
CA HIS A 308 -6.47 -17.57 44.55
C HIS A 308 -7.47 -18.29 43.63
N ASN A 309 -7.61 -17.96 42.34
CA ASN A 309 -8.58 -18.62 41.46
C ASN A 309 -8.08 -18.87 40.02
N ASN A 310 -8.68 -19.87 39.36
CA ASN A 310 -8.62 -20.17 37.91
C ASN A 310 -9.28 -19.07 37.04
N ILE A 311 -9.12 -17.79 37.37
CA ILE A 311 -9.69 -16.69 36.60
C ILE A 311 -8.83 -16.48 35.36
N ILE A 312 -9.39 -16.79 34.19
CA ILE A 312 -8.74 -16.52 32.91
C ILE A 312 -8.84 -15.01 32.65
N ILE A 313 -7.70 -14.31 32.73
CA ILE A 313 -7.63 -12.90 32.39
C ILE A 313 -7.46 -12.74 30.89
N LEU A 314 -8.36 -12.00 30.24
CA LEU A 314 -8.27 -11.74 28.82
C LEU A 314 -7.26 -10.61 28.52
N LYS A 315 -6.69 -10.64 27.31
CA LYS A 315 -5.69 -9.66 26.85
C LYS A 315 -6.07 -8.20 27.11
N TYR A 316 -7.32 -7.82 26.83
CA TYR A 316 -7.77 -6.45 27.00
C TYR A 316 -7.96 -6.07 28.47
N GLU A 317 -8.28 -7.03 29.34
CA GLU A 317 -8.43 -6.83 30.78
C GLU A 317 -7.07 -6.61 31.41
N ALA A 318 -6.08 -7.41 31.00
CA ALA A 318 -4.70 -7.21 31.40
C ALA A 318 -4.16 -5.84 30.99
N LEU A 319 -4.44 -5.36 29.78
CA LEU A 319 -4.04 -4.00 29.38
C LEU A 319 -4.69 -2.91 30.24
N ARG A 320 -5.98 -3.07 30.60
CA ARG A 320 -6.66 -2.11 31.49
C ARG A 320 -6.04 -2.11 32.88
N GLN A 321 -5.79 -3.29 33.46
CA GLN A 321 -5.17 -3.41 34.78
C GLN A 321 -3.73 -2.88 34.78
N LEU A 322 -2.92 -3.21 33.76
CA LEU A 322 -1.58 -2.65 33.58
C LEU A 322 -1.61 -1.13 33.46
N GLY A 323 -2.64 -0.55 32.82
CA GLY A 323 -2.83 0.89 32.78
C GLY A 323 -3.15 1.53 34.12
N ILE A 324 -3.92 0.86 34.98
CA ILE A 324 -4.14 1.33 36.35
C ILE A 324 -2.84 1.28 37.15
N LEU A 325 -2.08 0.19 37.03
CA LEU A 325 -0.78 0.04 37.69
C LEU A 325 0.26 1.05 37.19
N ASP A 326 0.19 1.41 35.91
CA ASP A 326 1.04 2.45 35.32
C ASP A 326 0.80 3.81 35.99
N GLU A 327 -0.45 4.16 36.22
CA GLU A 327 -0.79 5.38 36.96
C GLU A 327 -0.25 5.33 38.39
N LEU A 328 -0.30 4.17 39.07
CA LEU A 328 0.32 4.03 40.40
C LEU A 328 1.84 4.26 40.35
N ILE A 329 2.55 3.71 39.36
CA ILE A 329 3.99 3.93 39.20
C ILE A 329 4.30 5.40 38.88
N LYS A 330 3.52 6.05 38.01
CA LYS A 330 3.65 7.48 37.71
C LYS A 330 3.42 8.35 38.94
N ILE A 331 2.46 7.96 39.79
CA ILE A 331 2.21 8.62 41.07
C ILE A 331 3.42 8.46 42.00
N LEU A 332 3.97 7.25 42.15
CA LEU A 332 5.20 7.03 42.93
C LEU A 332 6.39 7.82 42.39
N LYS A 333 6.50 7.98 41.06
CA LYS A 333 7.57 8.75 40.43
C LYS A 333 7.58 10.22 40.84
N LYS A 334 6.39 10.79 41.09
CA LYS A 334 6.24 12.15 41.62
C LYS A 334 6.49 12.21 43.13
N GLY A 335 6.46 11.06 43.79
CA GLY A 335 6.68 10.94 45.21
C GLY A 335 8.09 11.34 45.62
N LYS A 336 8.20 11.96 46.78
CA LYS A 336 9.45 12.39 47.39
C LYS A 336 9.63 11.80 48.78
N ILE A 337 10.89 11.59 49.16
CA ILE A 337 11.31 11.03 50.44
C ILE A 337 12.41 11.92 51.02
N PHE A 338 12.36 12.18 52.32
CA PHE A 338 13.45 12.83 53.04
C PHE A 338 14.52 11.79 53.41
N CYS A 339 15.74 11.98 52.94
CA CYS A 339 16.91 11.15 53.26
C CYS A 339 17.44 11.42 54.67
N GLU A 340 18.32 10.57 55.17
CA GLU A 340 18.97 10.77 56.48
C GLU A 340 19.92 11.97 56.45
N CYS A 341 20.50 12.27 55.30
CA CYS A 341 21.29 13.49 55.06
C CYS A 341 20.45 14.79 55.02
N GLY A 342 19.13 14.71 55.18
CA GLY A 342 18.22 15.86 55.23
C GLY A 342 17.77 16.39 53.85
N SER A 343 18.27 15.82 52.75
CA SER A 343 17.80 16.18 51.40
C SER A 343 16.48 15.49 51.05
N GLU A 344 15.66 16.16 50.26
CA GLU A 344 14.47 15.58 49.66
C GLU A 344 14.80 15.02 48.27
N VAL A 345 14.59 13.72 48.06
CA VAL A 345 14.88 13.03 46.79
C VAL A 345 13.65 12.33 46.24
N GLY A 346 13.65 12.01 44.94
CA GLY A 346 12.57 11.25 44.33
C GLY A 346 12.53 9.79 44.84
N VAL A 347 11.36 9.16 44.85
CA VAL A 347 11.22 7.75 45.29
C VAL A 347 12.14 6.79 44.54
N PHE A 348 12.22 6.91 43.21
CA PHE A 348 13.08 6.01 42.42
C PHE A 348 14.57 6.29 42.63
N GLU A 349 14.95 7.57 42.76
CA GLU A 349 16.32 7.96 43.12
C GLU A 349 16.70 7.44 44.51
N TYR A 350 15.78 7.52 45.47
CA TYR A 350 15.96 6.97 46.80
C TYR A 350 16.22 5.46 46.77
N ILE A 351 15.60 4.72 45.85
CA ILE A 351 15.76 3.26 45.73
C ILE A 351 17.07 2.92 45.00
N ASP A 352 17.38 3.62 43.92
CA ASP A 352 18.54 3.32 43.08
C ASP A 352 19.86 3.70 43.77
N ASN A 353 19.88 4.79 44.54
CA ASN A 353 21.07 5.25 45.25
C ASN A 353 21.10 4.70 46.69
N HIS A 354 22.00 3.75 46.95
CA HIS A 354 22.16 3.09 48.26
C HIS A 354 22.79 4.00 49.35
N ASN A 355 23.31 5.17 49.00
CA ASN A 355 24.20 5.97 49.86
C ASN A 355 23.60 7.29 50.39
N HIS A 356 22.27 7.38 50.57
CA HIS A 356 21.60 8.60 51.08
C HIS A 356 20.71 8.38 52.31
#